data_AF-A0A9X1FNH4-F1
#
_entry.id   AF-A0A9X1FNH4-F1
#
_cell.length_a   1.000
_cell.length_b   1.000
_cell.length_c   1.000
_cell.angle_alpha   90.00
_cell.angle_beta   90.00
_cell.angle_gamma   90.00
#
_symmetry.space_group_name_H-M   'P 1'
#
loop_
_entity.id
_entity.type
_entity.pdbx_description
1 polymer ?
#
loop_
_entity_poly.entity_id
_entity_poly.type
_entity_poly.pdbx_seq_one_letter_code
_entity_poly.pdbx_strand_id
1 'polypeptide(L)' 'MFKLFKGKSEIEKLQKKYESLMSDWHKLSTNNRVESDKKYAEAQKILEQIENLQKYE' A
#
# COMPACT_ATOMS: atom_id res chain seq x y z
N MET A 1 1.64 28.27 -11.03
CA MET A 1 1.70 28.70 -9.61
C MET A 1 1.12 27.57 -8.75
N PHE A 2 1.91 26.53 -8.46
CA PHE A 2 1.45 25.37 -7.66
C PHE A 2 2.08 25.40 -6.28
N LYS A 3 1.44 26.12 -5.36
CA LYS A 3 1.67 26.00 -3.93
C LYS A 3 0.82 24.85 -3.40
N LEU A 4 1.25 23.60 -3.58
CA LEU A 4 0.64 22.45 -2.91
C LEU A 4 1.72 21.54 -2.35
N PHE A 5 2.59 22.10 -1.50
CA PHE A 5 3.22 21.31 -0.44
C PHE A 5 2.18 21.06 0.66
N LYS A 6 1.06 20.40 0.32
CA LYS A 6 0.37 19.59 1.30
C LYS A 6 1.24 18.35 1.43
N GLY A 7 1.86 18.14 2.60
CA GLY A 7 2.59 16.90 2.85
C GLY A 7 1.73 15.73 2.40
N LYS A 8 2.35 14.71 1.77
CA LYS A 8 1.62 13.55 1.23
C LYS A 8 0.53 13.15 2.21
N SER A 9 -0.72 13.12 1.74
CA SER A 9 -1.83 12.71 2.59
C SER A 9 -1.51 11.34 3.19
N GLU A 10 -2.03 11.08 4.39
CA GLU A 10 -1.89 9.77 5.05
C GLU A 10 -2.19 8.64 4.06
N ILE A 11 -3.24 8.85 3.25
CA ILE A 11 -3.67 7.98 2.15
C ILE A 11 -2.60 7.81 1.07
N GLU A 12 -1.97 8.88 0.57
CA GLU A 12 -0.89 8.78 -0.43
C GLU A 12 0.33 8.00 0.09
N LYS A 13 0.66 8.15 1.37
CA LYS A 13 1.77 7.38 1.98
C LYS A 13 1.42 5.90 2.04
N LEU A 14 0.20 5.57 2.44
CA LEU A 14 -0.29 4.20 2.49
C LEU A 14 -0.40 3.59 1.09
N GLN A 15 -0.90 4.32 0.10
CA GLN A 15 -0.96 3.89 -1.29
C GLN A 15 0.43 3.54 -1.85
N LYS A 16 1.44 4.40 -1.61
CA LYS A 16 2.83 4.08 -2.01
C LYS A 16 3.36 2.81 -1.35
N LYS A 17 2.99 2.58 -0.09
CA LYS A 17 3.42 1.39 0.65
C LYS A 17 2.73 0.13 0.12
N TYR A 18 1.43 0.21 -0.18
CA TYR A 18 0.68 -0.84 -0.86
C TYR A 18 1.30 -1.20 -2.21
N GLU A 19 1.61 -0.20 -3.03
CA GLU A 19 2.19 -0.39 -4.36
C GLU A 19 3.56 -1.08 -4.29
N SER A 20 4.41 -0.69 -3.33
CA SER A 20 5.69 -1.37 -3.06
C SER A 20 5.48 -2.83 -2.66
N LEU A 21 4.55 -3.10 -1.74
CA LEU A 21 4.26 -4.46 -1.28
C LEU A 21 3.72 -5.34 -2.40
N MET A 22 2.90 -4.80 -3.31
CA MET A 22 2.42 -5.52 -4.48
C MET A 22 3.51 -5.80 -5.50
N SER A 23 4.44 -4.87 -5.70
CA SER A 23 5.61 -5.11 -6.56
C SER A 23 6.47 -6.26 -6.00
N ASP A 24 6.68 -6.27 -4.68
CA ASP A 24 7.45 -7.31 -4.00
C ASP A 24 6.72 -8.65 -4.00
N TRP A 25 5.40 -8.65 -3.74
CA TRP A 25 4.53 -9.81 -3.88
C TRP A 25 4.67 -10.44 -5.27
N HIS A 26 4.57 -9.63 -6.33
CA HIS A 26 4.65 -10.12 -7.69
C HIS A 26 6.02 -10.75 -8.00
N LYS A 27 7.12 -10.14 -7.53
CA LYS A 27 8.48 -10.70 -7.65
C LYS A 27 8.66 -12.01 -6.86
N LEU A 28 8.03 -12.10 -5.69
CA LEU A 28 8.08 -13.28 -4.82
C LEU A 28 7.12 -14.38 -5.24
N SER A 29 6.05 -14.06 -5.98
CA SER A 29 5.04 -15.03 -6.41
C SER A 29 5.62 -16.19 -7.24
N THR A 30 6.71 -15.92 -7.95
CA THR A 30 7.43 -16.90 -8.77
C THR A 30 8.53 -17.65 -8.01
N ASN A 31 9.05 -17.08 -6.92
CA ASN A 31 10.22 -17.59 -6.22
C ASN A 31 9.89 -18.22 -4.85
N ASN A 32 8.96 -17.63 -4.10
CA ASN A 32 8.63 -18.03 -2.75
C ASN A 32 7.15 -17.73 -2.42
N ARG A 33 6.31 -18.76 -2.53
CA ARG A 33 4.86 -18.66 -2.28
C ARG A 33 4.55 -18.20 -0.85
N VAL A 34 5.28 -18.69 0.15
CA VAL A 34 5.01 -18.37 1.56
C VAL A 34 5.26 -16.88 1.84
N GLU A 35 6.34 -16.34 1.28
CA GLU A 35 6.69 -14.94 1.48
C GLU A 35 5.85 -14.00 0.63
N SER A 36 5.47 -14.46 -0.57
CA SER A 36 4.42 -13.85 -1.39
C SER A 36 3.13 -13.70 -0.57
N ASP A 37 2.57 -14.80 -0.05
CA ASP A 37 1.30 -14.76 0.70
C ASP A 37 1.36 -13.79 1.91
N LYS A 38 2.52 -13.68 2.57
CA LYS A 38 2.74 -12.68 3.64
C LYS A 38 2.67 -11.24 3.12
N LYS A 39 3.33 -10.93 2.00
CA LYS A 39 3.31 -9.59 1.39
C LYS A 39 1.93 -9.20 0.90
N TYR A 40 1.18 -10.17 0.36
CA TYR A 40 -0.21 -9.97 -0.01
C TYR A 40 -1.07 -9.60 1.21
N ALA A 41 -0.95 -10.37 2.30
CA ALA A 41 -1.67 -10.10 3.54
C ALA A 41 -1.30 -8.74 4.16
N GLU A 42 -0.03 -8.32 4.09
CA GLU A 42 0.40 -6.98 4.52
C GLU A 42 -0.24 -5.88 3.67
N ALA A 43 -0.30 -6.06 2.35
CA ALA A 43 -0.91 -5.10 1.45
C ALA A 43 -2.42 -4.99 1.66
N GLN A 44 -3.12 -6.12 1.91
CA GLN A 44 -4.55 -6.12 2.26
C GLN A 44 -4.83 -5.22 3.49
N LYS A 45 -4.01 -5.34 4.54
CA LYS A 45 -4.14 -4.52 5.75
C LYS A 45 -3.95 -3.02 5.46
N ILE A 46 -3.05 -2.67 4.54
CA ILE A 46 -2.87 -1.28 4.12
C ILE A 46 -4.08 -0.79 3.35
N LEU A 47 -4.68 -1.64 2.50
CA LEU A 47 -5.88 -1.30 1.77
C LEU A 47 -7.05 -1.02 2.73
N GLU A 48 -7.23 -1.85 3.76
CA GLU A 48 -8.21 -1.61 4.83
C GLU A 48 -7.94 -0.31 5.59
N GLN A 49 -6.68 0.04 5.83
CA GLN A 49 -6.32 1.33 6.45
C GLN A 49 -6.70 2.51 5.55
N ILE A 50 -6.47 2.40 4.24
CA ILE A 50 -6.84 3.43 3.26
C ILE A 50 -8.37 3.58 3.22
N GLU A 51 -9.11 2.47 3.13
CA GLU A 51 -10.58 2.49 3.11
C GLU A 51 -11.16 3.10 4.38
N ASN A 52 -10.60 2.76 5.54
CA ASN A 52 -11.02 3.36 6.81
C ASN A 52 -10.76 4.87 6.81
N LEU A 53 -9.59 5.33 6.35
CA LEU A 53 -9.29 6.75 6.28
C LEU A 53 -10.24 7.48 5.31
N GLN A 54 -10.55 6.88 4.17
CA GLN A 54 -11.51 7.44 3.20
C GLN A 54 -12.96 7.45 3.71
N LYS A 55 -13.34 6.52 4.58
CA LYS A 55 -14.70 6.42 5.12
C LYS A 55 -15.01 7.50 6.17
N TYR A 56 -13.98 8.06 6.81
CA TYR A 56 -14.11 9.10 7.83
C TYR A 56 -13.65 10.49 7.35
N GLU A 57 -13.27 10.65 6.08
CA GLU A 57 -13.02 11.93 5.39
C GLU A 57 -14.31 12.50 4.78
#